data_AF-A0A7K3WM71-F1
#
_entry.id   AF-A0A7K3WM71-F1
#
_cell.length_a   1.000
_cell.length_b   1.000
_cell.length_c   1.000
_cell.angle_alpha   90.00
_cell.angle_beta   90.00
_cell.angle_gamma   90.00
#
_symmetry.space_group_name_H-M   'P 1'
#
loop_
_entity.id
_entity.type
_entity.pdbx_description
1 polymer ?
#
loop_
_entity_poly.entity_id
_entity_poly.type
_entity_poly.pdbx_seq_one_letter_code
_entity_poly.pdbx_strand_id
1 'polypeptide(L)'
;MRNIFATLLAFIVCILVSCDYSERDIADPRLPRYTEQGANTAGCVINEKVWFDPCYFGLFPSWTSCDGLTVACDSLLNYSELRFSGGYYSPGFEDLESLSVVLRLPSKQIRNLGSLRALIGSELPIDGTSVSADLITDGVSLLACSEAETVQTGKVFFRSDGSDHKAFAGTFGFSASNDCGRYDVFYGRFDYDVTQVNFISLN
;
A
#
# COMPACT_ATOMS: atom_id res chain seq x y z
N MET A 1 40.37 -23.26 36.94
CA MET A 1 40.46 -22.66 35.58
C MET A 1 39.59 -23.35 34.53
N ARG A 2 39.51 -24.70 34.47
CA ARG A 2 38.71 -25.42 33.45
C ARG A 2 37.20 -25.08 33.42
N ASN A 3 36.62 -24.74 34.58
CA ASN A 3 35.18 -24.46 34.69
C ASN A 3 34.77 -23.05 34.23
N ILE A 4 35.70 -22.08 34.29
CA ILE A 4 35.43 -20.68 33.89
C ILE A 4 35.34 -20.58 32.36
N PHE A 5 36.19 -21.31 31.64
CA PHE A 5 36.18 -21.32 30.18
C PHE A 5 34.88 -21.91 29.62
N ALA A 6 34.36 -22.97 30.25
CA ALA A 6 33.09 -23.59 29.85
C ALA A 6 31.89 -22.67 30.10
N THR A 7 31.88 -21.91 31.19
CA THR A 7 30.80 -20.94 31.47
C THR A 7 30.85 -19.76 30.53
N LEU A 8 32.04 -19.25 30.21
CA LEU A 8 32.21 -18.14 29.27
C LEU A 8 31.78 -18.55 27.85
N LEU A 9 32.14 -19.76 27.43
CA LEU A 9 31.76 -20.29 26.12
C LEU A 9 30.25 -20.52 26.01
N ALA A 10 29.61 -21.06 27.06
CA ALA A 10 28.16 -21.23 27.08
C ALA A 10 27.41 -19.89 27.02
N PHE A 11 27.92 -18.86 27.70
CA PHE A 11 27.34 -17.51 27.64
C PHE A 11 27.46 -16.88 26.25
N ILE A 12 28.61 -17.04 25.58
CA ILE A 12 28.83 -16.56 24.20
C ILE A 12 27.90 -17.29 23.23
N VAL A 13 27.73 -18.61 23.36
CA VAL A 13 26.80 -19.37 22.51
C VAL A 13 25.36 -18.91 22.71
N CYS A 14 24.92 -18.62 23.95
CA CYS A 14 23.58 -18.07 24.19
C CYS A 14 23.36 -16.69 23.56
N ILE A 15 24.38 -15.82 23.54
CA ILE A 15 24.30 -14.52 22.86
C ILE A 15 24.20 -14.70 21.34
N LEU A 16 24.94 -15.66 20.78
CA LEU A 16 24.94 -15.92 19.33
C LEU A 16 23.65 -16.61 18.85
N VAL A 17 23.00 -17.43 19.68
CA VAL A 17 21.71 -18.06 19.37
C VAL A 17 20.53 -17.10 19.57
N SER A 18 20.71 -15.99 20.30
CA SER A 18 19.68 -14.93 20.42
C SER A 18 19.63 -14.00 19.20
N CYS A 19 20.51 -14.18 18.22
CA CYS A 19 20.42 -13.52 16.93
C CYS A 19 19.52 -14.33 15.98
N ASP A 20 18.34 -14.73 16.47
CA ASP A 20 17.26 -15.10 15.58
C ASP A 20 16.82 -13.79 14.94
N TYR A 21 17.39 -13.53 13.77
CA TYR A 21 17.16 -12.35 12.94
C TYR A 21 15.72 -12.44 12.46
N SER A 22 14.81 -12.10 13.37
CA SER A 22 13.46 -11.76 13.04
C SER A 22 13.58 -10.50 12.19
N GLU A 23 13.69 -10.66 10.87
CA GLU A 23 13.06 -9.76 9.88
C GLU A 23 11.53 -9.76 10.13
N ARG A 24 11.13 -9.46 11.37
CA ARG A 24 9.95 -8.67 11.56
C ARG A 24 10.41 -7.32 11.05
N ASP A 25 10.20 -7.13 9.75
CA ASP A 25 9.59 -5.91 9.23
C ASP A 25 9.07 -5.11 10.43
N ILE A 26 9.93 -4.25 11.00
CA ILE A 26 9.53 -3.30 12.03
C ILE A 26 8.75 -2.30 11.21
N ALA A 27 7.54 -2.73 10.85
CA ALA A 27 6.52 -1.91 10.27
C ALA A 27 6.54 -0.67 11.14
N ASP A 28 6.85 0.47 10.52
CA ASP A 28 6.70 1.74 11.19
C ASP A 28 5.35 1.67 11.92
N PRO A 29 5.32 1.78 13.26
CA PRO A 29 4.11 1.52 14.04
C PRO A 29 2.96 2.46 13.66
N ARG A 30 3.25 3.52 12.90
CA ARG A 30 2.30 4.47 12.32
C ARG A 30 1.59 3.92 11.08
N LEU A 31 2.10 2.86 10.46
CA LEU A 31 1.51 2.26 9.26
C LEU A 31 0.52 1.15 9.61
N PRO A 32 -0.50 0.93 8.77
CA PRO A 32 -1.51 -0.08 9.05
C PRO A 32 -0.95 -1.49 9.23
N ARG A 33 -1.55 -2.23 10.17
CA ARG A 33 -1.32 -3.66 10.32
C ARG A 33 -2.30 -4.42 9.46
N TYR A 34 -1.88 -5.59 9.02
CA TYR A 34 -2.77 -6.54 8.35
C TYR A 34 -3.73 -7.15 9.36
N THR A 35 -4.98 -7.31 8.95
CA THR A 35 -6.03 -7.96 9.72
C THR A 35 -6.70 -9.05 8.89
N GLU A 36 -7.33 -10.02 9.57
CA GLU A 36 -8.07 -11.11 8.92
C GLU A 36 -9.47 -10.70 8.43
N GLN A 37 -9.87 -9.44 8.62
CA GLN A 37 -11.21 -8.95 8.27
C GLN A 37 -11.17 -7.79 7.28
N GLY A 38 -9.98 -7.29 6.92
CA GLY A 38 -9.84 -5.99 6.30
C GLY A 38 -10.06 -4.87 7.31
N ALA A 39 -9.00 -4.12 7.64
CA ALA A 39 -9.12 -2.93 8.50
C ALA A 39 -9.65 -1.69 7.75
N ASN A 40 -9.95 -1.83 6.45
CA ASN A 40 -10.39 -0.77 5.55
C ASN A 40 -9.45 0.44 5.57
N THR A 41 -8.15 0.17 5.43
CA THR A 41 -7.11 1.18 5.57
C THR A 41 -5.94 0.93 4.63
N ALA A 42 -5.28 2.01 4.23
CA ALA A 42 -3.98 1.99 3.60
C ALA A 42 -3.08 3.05 4.23
N GLY A 43 -1.77 2.86 4.09
CA GLY A 43 -0.79 3.81 4.56
C GLY A 43 0.57 3.58 3.93
N CYS A 44 1.34 4.64 3.78
CA CYS A 44 2.70 4.59 3.26
C CYS A 44 3.51 5.80 3.75
N VAL A 45 4.79 5.84 3.42
CA VAL A 45 5.64 7.03 3.60
C VAL A 45 5.95 7.60 2.24
N ILE A 46 5.54 8.85 1.98
CA ILE A 46 5.80 9.58 0.73
C ILE A 46 6.74 10.74 1.05
N ASN A 47 7.93 10.75 0.46
CA ASN A 47 8.95 11.79 0.70
C ASN A 47 9.11 12.11 2.20
N GLU A 48 9.32 11.07 3.02
CA GLU A 48 9.49 11.13 4.48
C GLU A 48 8.24 11.51 5.31
N LYS A 49 7.12 11.84 4.65
CA LYS A 49 5.85 12.14 5.32
C LYS A 49 4.94 10.91 5.36
N VAL A 50 4.25 10.71 6.48
CA VAL A 50 3.28 9.63 6.62
C VAL A 50 2.00 10.01 5.88
N TRP A 51 1.61 9.15 4.96
CA TRP A 51 0.32 9.18 4.27
C TRP A 51 -0.54 8.03 4.77
N PHE A 52 -1.82 8.28 5.00
CA PHE A 52 -2.77 7.25 5.41
C PHE A 52 -4.16 7.54 4.86
N ASP A 53 -4.94 6.48 4.68
CA ASP A 53 -6.38 6.53 4.40
C ASP A 53 -7.12 6.77 5.73
N PRO A 54 -7.66 7.98 5.97
CA PRO A 54 -8.37 8.30 7.19
C PRO A 54 -9.76 7.65 7.18
N CYS A 55 -9.95 6.67 8.04
CA CYS A 55 -11.30 6.36 8.50
C CYS A 55 -11.71 7.45 9.50
N TYR A 56 -12.64 8.31 9.10
CA TYR A 56 -13.25 9.25 10.03
C TYR A 56 -14.19 8.48 10.93
N PHE A 57 -13.90 8.42 12.23
CA PHE A 57 -14.84 7.88 13.22
C PHE A 57 -15.65 9.03 13.79
N GLY A 58 -16.83 9.27 13.24
CA GLY A 58 -17.78 10.19 13.86
C GLY A 58 -18.32 9.64 15.20
N LEU A 59 -18.84 10.52 16.05
CA LEU A 59 -19.50 10.13 17.31
C LEU A 59 -20.70 9.19 17.11
N PHE A 60 -21.24 9.14 15.89
CA PHE A 60 -22.30 8.23 15.48
C PHE A 60 -21.77 7.25 14.43
N PRO A 61 -22.12 5.95 14.50
CA PRO A 61 -21.70 4.95 13.52
C PRO A 61 -22.02 5.32 12.06
N SER A 62 -23.12 6.04 11.83
CA SER A 62 -23.53 6.51 10.51
C SER A 62 -22.66 7.62 9.93
N TRP A 63 -21.78 8.22 10.74
CA TRP A 63 -20.82 9.25 10.32
C TRP A 63 -19.42 8.68 10.17
N THR A 64 -19.27 7.36 10.28
CA THR A 64 -18.01 6.71 9.95
C THR A 64 -17.93 6.53 8.44
N SER A 65 -17.07 7.30 7.79
CA SER A 65 -16.77 7.15 6.37
C SER A 65 -15.27 6.91 6.20
N CYS A 66 -14.93 5.85 5.47
CA CYS A 66 -13.59 5.63 4.94
C CYS A 66 -13.72 5.76 3.42
N ASP A 67 -12.84 6.53 2.77
CA ASP A 67 -12.90 6.71 1.31
C ASP A 67 -12.60 5.40 0.57
N GLY A 68 -11.85 4.49 1.21
CA GLY A 68 -11.77 3.09 0.83
C GLY A 68 -11.01 2.85 -0.47
N LEU A 69 -10.87 1.56 -0.82
CA LEU A 69 -10.33 1.15 -2.12
C LEU A 69 -11.37 1.40 -3.22
N THR A 70 -10.99 2.15 -4.25
CA THR A 70 -11.74 2.20 -5.51
C THR A 70 -11.03 1.34 -6.56
N VAL A 71 -11.77 0.43 -7.19
CA VAL A 71 -11.31 -0.42 -8.29
C VAL A 71 -12.00 0.05 -9.56
N ALA A 72 -11.28 0.77 -10.40
CA ALA A 72 -11.79 1.25 -11.68
C ALA A 72 -11.35 0.34 -12.81
N CYS A 73 -12.21 0.10 -13.81
CA CYS A 73 -11.85 -0.66 -14.99
C CYS A 73 -12.17 0.16 -16.24
N ASP A 74 -11.16 0.38 -17.08
CA ASP A 74 -11.32 0.98 -18.40
C ASP A 74 -11.22 -0.12 -19.46
N SER A 75 -12.33 -0.35 -20.15
CA SER A 75 -12.42 -1.40 -21.15
C SER A 75 -11.86 -1.00 -22.51
N LEU A 76 -11.85 0.30 -22.83
CA LEU A 76 -11.39 0.83 -24.10
C LEU A 76 -9.86 0.90 -24.13
N LEU A 77 -9.28 1.34 -23.01
CA LEU A 77 -7.84 1.46 -22.83
C LEU A 77 -7.20 0.19 -22.23
N ASN A 78 -8.01 -0.83 -21.96
CA ASN A 78 -7.59 -2.15 -21.50
C ASN A 78 -6.71 -2.12 -20.24
N TYR A 79 -7.12 -1.39 -19.21
CA TYR A 79 -6.45 -1.38 -17.90
C TYR A 79 -7.45 -1.35 -16.74
N SER A 80 -6.95 -1.59 -15.53
CA SER A 80 -7.67 -1.33 -14.28
C SER A 80 -6.86 -0.44 -13.36
N GLU A 81 -7.52 0.38 -12.54
CA GLU A 81 -6.92 1.18 -11.49
C GLU A 81 -7.30 0.63 -10.11
N LEU A 82 -6.32 0.54 -9.22
CA LEU A 82 -6.51 0.45 -7.78
C LEU A 82 -6.17 1.82 -7.20
N ARG A 83 -7.17 2.53 -6.71
CA ARG A 83 -7.03 3.85 -6.11
C ARG A 83 -7.22 3.77 -4.61
N PHE A 84 -6.20 4.18 -3.88
CA PHE A 84 -6.19 4.34 -2.44
C PHE A 84 -6.33 5.83 -2.13
N SER A 85 -7.49 6.24 -1.62
CA SER A 85 -7.73 7.62 -1.20
C SER A 85 -7.13 7.85 0.19
N GLY A 86 -6.67 9.07 0.46
CA GLY A 86 -6.09 9.41 1.76
C GLY A 86 -5.48 10.79 1.77
N GLY A 87 -4.58 11.05 2.73
CA GLY A 87 -3.89 12.32 2.82
C GLY A 87 -2.72 12.30 3.80
N TYR A 88 -1.99 13.43 3.86
CA TYR A 88 -0.92 13.60 4.83
C TYR A 88 -1.48 13.89 6.22
N TYR A 89 -1.04 13.15 7.23
CA TYR A 89 -1.32 13.49 8.61
C TYR A 89 -0.48 14.69 9.05
N SER A 90 -1.13 15.80 9.40
CA SER A 90 -0.46 16.94 10.05
C SER A 90 -1.03 17.11 11.46
N PRO A 91 -0.26 16.76 12.53
CA PRO A 91 -0.73 16.93 13.89
C PRO A 91 -1.11 18.40 14.16
N GLY A 92 -2.37 18.64 14.52
CA GLY A 92 -2.87 19.97 14.87
C GLY A 92 -3.53 20.76 13.73
N PHE A 93 -3.69 20.17 12.54
CA PHE A 93 -4.50 20.74 11.46
C PHE A 93 -5.72 19.86 11.18
N GLU A 94 -6.87 20.50 10.95
CA GLU A 94 -8.13 19.82 10.60
C GLU A 94 -8.19 19.44 9.11
N ASP A 95 -7.40 20.12 8.27
CA ASP A 95 -7.40 19.89 6.82
C ASP A 95 -6.34 18.84 6.44
N LEU A 96 -6.81 17.69 5.93
CA LEU A 96 -5.96 16.73 5.24
C LEU A 96 -5.76 17.20 3.80
N GLU A 97 -4.50 17.34 3.39
CA GLU A 97 -4.16 17.50 1.97
C GLU A 97 -4.51 16.17 1.27
N SER A 98 -5.60 16.19 0.49
CA SER A 98 -6.14 15.01 -0.18
C SER A 98 -5.17 14.54 -1.25
N LEU A 99 -4.70 13.30 -1.12
CA LEU A 99 -3.75 12.68 -2.03
C LEU A 99 -4.15 11.22 -2.20
N SER A 100 -4.35 10.79 -3.44
CA SER A 100 -4.59 9.40 -3.76
C SER A 100 -3.34 8.74 -4.30
N VAL A 101 -3.05 7.52 -3.84
CA VAL A 101 -2.09 6.62 -4.50
C VAL A 101 -2.85 5.77 -5.50
N VAL A 102 -2.41 5.77 -6.75
CA VAL A 102 -3.06 4.99 -7.82
C VAL A 102 -2.07 3.99 -8.41
N LEU A 103 -2.50 2.73 -8.51
CA LEU A 103 -1.80 1.68 -9.24
C LEU A 103 -2.63 1.31 -10.46
N ARG A 104 -2.10 1.50 -11.67
CA ARG A 104 -2.74 1.07 -12.91
C ARG A 104 -2.12 -0.23 -13.36
N LEU A 105 -2.96 -1.19 -13.72
CA LEU A 105 -2.57 -2.52 -14.17
C LEU A 105 -2.96 -2.70 -15.64
N PRO A 106 -2.06 -2.39 -16.59
CA PRO A 106 -2.30 -2.61 -18.01
C PRO A 106 -2.62 -4.06 -18.32
N SER A 107 -3.50 -4.30 -19.30
CA SER A 107 -3.94 -5.63 -19.72
C SER A 107 -4.60 -6.48 -18.63
N LYS A 108 -4.99 -5.88 -17.50
CA LYS A 108 -5.82 -6.51 -16.47
C LYS A 108 -7.18 -5.83 -16.47
N GLN A 109 -8.24 -6.65 -16.49
CA GLN A 109 -9.64 -6.20 -16.48
C GLN A 109 -10.29 -6.68 -15.18
N ILE A 110 -10.17 -5.87 -14.14
CA ILE A 110 -10.62 -6.17 -12.78
C ILE A 110 -12.03 -5.61 -12.61
N ARG A 111 -13.03 -6.44 -12.86
CA ARG A 111 -14.46 -6.04 -12.92
C ARG A 111 -15.28 -6.51 -11.71
N ASN A 112 -14.73 -7.43 -10.94
CA ASN A 112 -15.39 -8.05 -9.80
C ASN A 112 -14.37 -8.64 -8.82
N LEU A 113 -14.88 -9.06 -7.66
CA LEU A 113 -14.07 -9.66 -6.60
C LEU A 113 -13.27 -10.88 -7.08
N GLY A 114 -13.80 -11.71 -7.98
CA GLY A 114 -13.09 -12.86 -8.53
C GLY A 114 -11.85 -12.46 -9.32
N SER A 115 -11.96 -11.47 -10.21
CA SER A 115 -10.83 -10.93 -10.97
C SER A 115 -9.81 -10.21 -10.10
N LEU A 116 -10.24 -9.55 -9.02
CA LEU A 116 -9.34 -8.91 -8.06
C LEU A 116 -8.56 -9.97 -7.26
N ARG A 117 -9.25 -11.03 -6.82
CA ARG A 117 -8.65 -12.18 -6.11
C ARG A 117 -7.63 -12.93 -6.95
N ALA A 118 -7.75 -12.90 -8.28
CA ALA A 118 -6.75 -13.50 -9.16
C ALA A 118 -5.36 -12.81 -9.07
N LEU A 119 -5.28 -11.62 -8.46
CA LEU A 119 -4.00 -10.96 -8.16
C LEU A 119 -3.33 -11.53 -6.89
N ILE A 120 -4.08 -12.19 -6.00
CA ILE A 120 -3.54 -12.67 -4.73
C ILE A 120 -2.39 -13.66 -4.98
N GLY A 121 -1.28 -13.45 -4.26
CA GLY A 121 -0.05 -14.20 -4.40
C GLY A 121 0.87 -13.69 -5.51
N SER A 122 0.44 -12.71 -6.32
CA SER A 122 1.30 -12.10 -7.33
C SER A 122 2.16 -10.98 -6.74
N GLU A 123 3.40 -10.95 -7.17
CA GLU A 123 4.32 -9.82 -7.06
C GLU A 123 4.47 -9.22 -8.46
N LEU A 124 4.05 -7.97 -8.64
CA LEU A 124 4.14 -7.26 -9.91
C LEU A 124 5.15 -6.11 -9.80
N PRO A 125 6.08 -5.97 -10.76
CA PRO A 125 6.98 -4.83 -10.79
C PRO A 125 6.21 -3.55 -11.12
N ILE A 126 6.59 -2.45 -10.47
CA ILE A 126 6.14 -1.09 -10.82
C ILE A 126 7.22 -0.49 -11.71
N ASP A 127 7.05 -0.66 -13.01
CA ASP A 127 8.01 -0.32 -14.06
C ASP A 127 7.39 0.51 -15.19
N GLY A 128 6.13 0.94 -15.04
CA GLY A 128 5.35 1.65 -16.05
C GLY A 128 4.69 0.75 -17.11
N THR A 129 5.13 -0.50 -17.27
CA THR A 129 4.62 -1.44 -18.28
C THR A 129 3.71 -2.50 -17.64
N SER A 130 4.16 -3.13 -16.57
CA SER A 130 3.45 -4.16 -15.82
C SER A 130 2.45 -3.55 -14.85
N VAL A 131 2.92 -2.52 -14.13
CA VAL A 131 2.12 -1.65 -13.27
C VAL A 131 2.71 -0.26 -13.39
N SER A 132 1.86 0.75 -13.59
CA SER A 132 2.25 2.15 -13.41
C SER A 132 1.65 2.70 -12.11
N ALA A 133 2.44 3.44 -11.36
CA ALA A 133 2.02 4.09 -10.13
C ALA A 133 1.87 5.60 -10.34
N ASP A 134 1.00 6.23 -9.57
CA ASP A 134 0.71 7.65 -9.67
C ASP A 134 0.27 8.22 -8.33
N LEU A 135 0.41 9.53 -8.19
CA LEU A 135 -0.04 10.31 -7.05
C LEU A 135 -1.00 11.38 -7.58
N ILE A 136 -2.25 11.39 -7.11
CA ILE A 136 -3.30 12.29 -7.62
C ILE A 136 -3.80 13.19 -6.50
N THR A 137 -3.76 14.51 -6.72
CA THR A 137 -4.35 15.53 -5.84
C THR A 137 -5.41 16.29 -6.64
N ASP A 138 -6.61 16.48 -6.09
CA ASP A 138 -7.71 17.21 -6.76
C ASP A 138 -7.99 16.76 -8.21
N GLY A 139 -7.85 15.46 -8.48
CA GLY A 139 -8.03 14.89 -9.82
C GLY A 139 -6.87 15.14 -10.80
N VAL A 140 -5.81 15.83 -10.36
CA VAL A 140 -4.60 16.11 -11.13
C VAL A 140 -3.50 15.13 -10.74
N SER A 141 -2.92 14.45 -11.74
CA SER A 141 -1.74 13.61 -11.53
C SER A 141 -0.51 14.48 -11.28
N LEU A 142 0.20 14.22 -10.17
CA LEU A 142 1.48 14.84 -9.84
C LEU A 142 2.62 14.33 -10.73
N LEU A 143 2.43 13.17 -11.36
CA LEU A 143 3.41 12.59 -12.28
C LEU A 143 3.20 13.03 -13.74
N ALA A 144 2.04 13.60 -14.08
CA ALA A 144 1.70 14.04 -15.45
C ALA A 144 2.22 15.44 -15.82
N CYS A 145 3.18 15.98 -15.08
CA CYS A 145 3.64 17.36 -15.23
C CYS A 145 4.26 17.74 -16.58
N SER A 146 4.63 16.79 -17.43
CA SER A 146 5.24 17.07 -18.74
C SER A 146 5.09 15.87 -19.69
N GLU A 147 5.44 16.06 -20.96
CA GLU A 147 5.57 14.96 -21.93
C GLU A 147 6.78 14.04 -21.64
N ALA A 148 7.63 14.38 -20.68
CA ALA A 148 8.80 13.57 -20.34
C ALA A 148 8.37 12.20 -19.74
N GLU A 149 9.09 11.17 -20.16
CA GLU A 149 8.85 9.79 -19.72
C GLU A 149 9.07 9.68 -18.20
N THR A 150 8.04 9.25 -17.48
CA THR A 150 8.15 9.02 -16.04
C THR A 150 8.89 7.73 -15.80
N VAL A 151 10.06 7.81 -15.15
CA VAL A 151 10.80 6.61 -14.75
C VAL A 151 10.22 6.10 -13.43
N GLN A 152 9.81 4.84 -13.41
CA GLN A 152 9.24 4.20 -12.24
C GLN A 152 10.01 2.91 -11.90
N THR A 153 10.27 2.72 -10.62
CA THR A 153 10.86 1.47 -10.11
C THR A 153 10.18 1.10 -8.81
N GLY A 154 9.90 -0.18 -8.60
CA GLY A 154 9.23 -0.62 -7.40
C GLY A 154 8.53 -1.95 -7.57
N LYS A 155 7.65 -2.25 -6.62
CA LYS A 155 6.83 -3.46 -6.66
C LYS A 155 5.56 -3.31 -5.85
N VAL A 156 4.55 -4.07 -6.26
CA VAL A 156 3.35 -4.33 -5.47
C VAL A 156 3.20 -5.84 -5.26
N PHE A 157 2.89 -6.23 -4.04
CA PHE A 157 2.61 -7.60 -3.67
C PHE A 157 1.20 -7.69 -3.10
N PHE A 158 0.40 -8.57 -3.67
CA PHE A 158 -0.97 -8.82 -3.25
C PHE A 158 -1.02 -10.11 -2.43
N ARG A 159 -1.67 -10.07 -1.27
CA ARG A 159 -1.84 -11.22 -0.39
C ARG A 159 -3.30 -11.45 -0.05
N SER A 160 -3.59 -12.70 0.29
CA SER A 160 -4.73 -13.03 1.13
C SER A 160 -4.27 -12.89 2.57
N ASP A 161 -5.16 -12.42 3.42
CA ASP A 161 -5.07 -12.49 4.87
C ASP A 161 -5.34 -13.90 5.43
N GLY A 162 -5.68 -14.87 4.58
CA GLY A 162 -6.05 -16.24 4.95
C GLY A 162 -7.52 -16.42 5.29
N SER A 163 -8.35 -15.38 5.19
CA SER A 163 -9.79 -15.46 5.44
C SER A 163 -10.57 -15.75 4.15
N ASP A 164 -11.67 -16.49 4.25
CA ASP A 164 -12.63 -16.69 3.15
C ASP A 164 -13.39 -15.39 2.77
N HIS A 165 -13.19 -14.32 3.54
CA HIS A 165 -14.02 -13.14 3.55
C HIS A 165 -13.28 -11.94 3.01
N LYS A 166 -13.46 -11.69 1.70
CA LYS A 166 -13.43 -10.37 1.02
C LYS A 166 -12.21 -9.44 1.22
N ALA A 167 -11.24 -9.80 2.04
CA ALA A 167 -10.09 -8.99 2.33
C ALA A 167 -9.12 -8.99 1.13
N PHE A 168 -8.69 -7.79 0.75
CA PHE A 168 -7.67 -7.55 -0.25
C PHE A 168 -6.56 -6.74 0.41
N ALA A 169 -5.43 -7.40 0.62
CA ALA A 169 -4.32 -6.83 1.35
C ALA A 169 -3.02 -6.93 0.56
N GLY A 170 -2.03 -6.14 0.94
CA GLY A 170 -0.76 -6.14 0.23
C GLY A 170 0.25 -5.12 0.73
N THR A 171 1.39 -5.11 0.06
CA THR A 171 2.44 -4.10 0.23
C THR A 171 2.75 -3.47 -1.11
N PHE A 172 3.15 -2.21 -1.11
CA PHE A 172 3.70 -1.55 -2.29
C PHE A 172 4.83 -0.61 -1.91
N GLY A 173 5.69 -0.32 -2.86
CA GLY A 173 6.70 0.73 -2.75
C GLY A 173 7.24 1.04 -4.12
N PHE A 174 7.43 2.32 -4.42
CA PHE A 174 7.96 2.76 -5.69
C PHE A 174 8.66 4.10 -5.57
N SER A 175 9.61 4.34 -6.46
CA SER A 175 10.17 5.63 -6.75
C SER A 175 9.71 6.04 -8.14
N ALA A 176 9.17 7.24 -8.28
CA ALA A 176 8.81 7.84 -9.54
C ALA A 176 9.51 9.19 -9.69
N SER A 177 10.08 9.46 -10.85
CA SER A 177 10.69 10.75 -11.15
C SER A 177 10.29 11.24 -12.53
N ASN A 178 10.01 12.54 -12.61
CA ASN A 178 9.76 13.30 -13.84
C ASN A 178 10.43 14.67 -13.72
N ASP A 179 10.17 15.56 -14.67
CA ASP A 179 10.72 16.93 -14.67
C ASP A 179 10.18 17.82 -13.53
N CYS A 180 9.05 17.46 -12.91
CA CYS A 180 8.48 18.16 -11.76
C CYS A 180 9.14 17.76 -10.43
N GLY A 181 9.78 16.59 -10.38
CA GLY A 181 10.45 16.14 -9.19
C GLY A 181 10.48 14.63 -9.05
N ARG A 182 10.89 14.21 -7.86
CA ARG A 182 10.98 12.82 -7.46
C ARG A 182 10.05 12.56 -6.28
N TYR A 183 9.33 11.46 -6.37
CA TYR A 183 8.44 10.97 -5.34
C TYR A 183 8.89 9.57 -4.97
N ASP A 184 9.26 9.41 -3.71
CA ASP A 184 9.63 8.13 -3.15
C ASP A 184 8.54 7.66 -2.18
N VAL A 185 7.93 6.53 -2.49
CA VAL A 185 6.86 5.88 -1.74
C VAL A 185 7.37 4.58 -1.15
N PHE A 186 7.46 4.53 0.17
CA PHE A 186 8.01 3.39 0.90
C PHE A 186 7.00 2.80 1.88
N TYR A 187 7.24 1.53 2.22
CA TYR A 187 6.50 0.79 3.24
C TYR A 187 4.97 0.83 3.03
N GLY A 188 4.51 0.95 1.78
CA GLY A 188 3.09 0.99 1.49
C GLY A 188 2.41 -0.30 1.92
N ARG A 189 1.27 -0.17 2.58
CA ARG A 189 0.42 -1.27 3.06
C ARG A 189 -1.02 -0.92 2.76
N PHE A 190 -1.81 -1.92 2.42
CA PHE A 190 -3.25 -1.80 2.34
C PHE A 190 -3.90 -3.07 2.86
N ASP A 191 -5.08 -2.91 3.43
CA ASP A 191 -5.92 -3.97 3.98
C ASP A 191 -7.38 -3.55 3.93
N TYR A 192 -8.14 -4.01 2.93
CA TYR A 192 -9.52 -3.59 2.68
C TYR A 192 -10.48 -4.77 2.61
N ASP A 193 -11.68 -4.62 3.19
CA ASP A 193 -12.84 -5.47 2.90
C ASP A 193 -13.47 -4.98 1.59
N VAL A 194 -13.30 -5.76 0.53
CA VAL A 194 -13.73 -5.38 -0.82
C VAL A 194 -15.07 -6.03 -1.15
N THR A 195 -16.05 -5.19 -1.49
CA THR A 195 -17.36 -5.61 -1.97
C THR A 195 -17.61 -5.09 -3.39
N GLN A 196 -18.76 -5.42 -3.98
CA GLN A 196 -19.07 -4.99 -5.34
C GLN A 196 -19.18 -3.45 -5.48
N VAL A 197 -19.43 -2.73 -4.38
CA VAL A 197 -19.54 -1.24 -4.41
C VAL A 197 -18.21 -0.56 -4.71
N ASN A 198 -17.08 -1.26 -4.50
CA ASN A 198 -15.75 -0.75 -4.79
C ASN A 198 -15.43 -0.75 -6.29
N PHE A 199 -16.21 -1.45 -7.12
CA PHE A 199 -15.94 -1.61 -8.55
C PHE A 199 -16.72 -0.60 -9.38
N ILE A 200 -16.01 0.24 -10.13
CA ILE A 200 -16.58 1.22 -11.05
C ILE A 200 -16.10 0.96 -12.48
N SER A 201 -16.96 1.25 -13.46
CA SER A 201 -16.57 1.26 -14.87
C SER A 201 -16.19 2.68 -15.26
N LEU A 202 -15.01 2.82 -15.87
CA LEU A 202 -14.66 4.01 -16.62
C LEU A 202 -15.25 3.83 -18.03
N ASN A 203 -15.84 4.90 -18.56
CA ASN A 203 -16.45 4.92 -19.89
C ASN A 203 -15.44 5.40 -20.92
#